data_AF-A0A2E4D8J5-F1
#
_entry.id   AF-A0A2E4D8J5-F1
#
_cell.length_a   1.000
_cell.length_b   1.000
_cell.length_c   1.000
_cell.angle_alpha   90.00
_cell.angle_beta   90.00
_cell.angle_gamma   90.00
#
_symmetry.space_group_name_H-M   'P 1'
#
loop_
_entity.id
_entity.type
_entity.pdbx_description
1 polymer ?
#
loop_
_entity_poly.entity_id
_entity_poly.type
_entity_poly.pdbx_seq_one_letter_code
_entity_poly.pdbx_strand_id
1 'polypeptide(L)'
;MSTPKILILTLILTLSAYADYQVKQIHAPGELSQDSYSVFLDNGEIIEVEESNLELIDTLTDAMNSQSKVSITKISNNTQAPDLIADAIITERARPQIKQMYSPEGFEGQKFRTLDPLENANISMLPSYDAAQKVMNGMKGGTHDDSQCYNRAHMWTYEALAYNRVNLGKLWIYFSRKYIREFRYKWWFHVAPYTHVNDANKRYVLDRGFTKIPYNVENWKNIFIQNKAQCREVKSYTMYERENGSGREYCYFMFSSQYYWQPYQLENLAEDRQQTWGYRENQMKIAYKDALRRRWDRVVPVLPATPVRGDDGRVISPVEPPREVRSYRGFREGTKVLYANRWRGEIEEVYSDGMVRVDLEGADDVMARVEDLGREVEYFQGWEEDDDVYDSRGRKGDIEHLFDNGWAIVDIDNYRPDVAMPLSSLRKR
;
A
#
# COMPACT_ATOMS: atom_id res chain seq x y z
N MET A 1 8.39 -45.94 61.57
CA MET A 1 8.54 -44.49 61.32
C MET A 1 8.27 -44.25 59.84
N SER A 2 7.08 -43.73 59.52
CA SER A 2 6.59 -43.49 58.17
C SER A 2 6.78 -42.02 57.84
N THR A 3 7.65 -41.71 56.90
CA THR A 3 7.89 -40.35 56.41
C THR A 3 6.77 -39.90 55.47
N PRO A 4 6.16 -38.70 55.67
CA PRO A 4 5.14 -38.20 54.77
C PRO A 4 5.79 -37.70 53.48
N LYS A 5 5.36 -38.25 52.34
CA LYS A 5 5.70 -37.71 51.02
C LYS A 5 4.90 -36.44 50.79
N ILE A 6 5.52 -35.28 51.01
CA ILE A 6 4.98 -33.98 50.64
C ILE A 6 4.98 -33.91 49.11
N LEU A 7 3.78 -34.03 48.53
CA LEU A 7 3.54 -33.82 47.10
C LEU A 7 3.57 -32.30 46.84
N ILE A 8 4.71 -31.78 46.38
CA ILE A 8 4.82 -30.39 45.94
C ILE A 8 4.10 -30.30 44.59
N LEU A 9 2.85 -29.82 44.63
CA LEU A 9 2.06 -29.47 43.47
C LEU A 9 2.63 -28.15 42.92
N THR A 10 3.60 -28.24 42.02
CA THR A 10 4.15 -27.07 41.33
C THR A 10 3.06 -26.53 40.39
N LEU A 11 2.34 -25.52 40.86
CA LEU A 11 1.39 -24.75 40.06
C LEU A 11 2.20 -24.02 38.98
N ILE A 12 2.34 -24.65 37.81
CA ILE A 12 2.90 -24.01 36.62
C ILE A 12 1.87 -22.97 36.18
N LEU A 13 1.97 -21.76 36.74
CA LEU A 13 1.34 -20.57 36.17
C LEU A 13 1.94 -20.40 34.79
N THR A 14 1.25 -20.95 33.79
CA THR A 14 1.50 -20.63 32.39
C THR A 14 1.17 -19.15 32.25
N LEU A 15 2.18 -18.31 32.39
CA LEU A 15 2.16 -16.92 31.95
C LEU A 15 2.02 -16.96 30.44
N SER A 16 0.79 -17.12 29.95
CA SER A 16 0.43 -16.73 28.60
C SER A 16 0.76 -15.25 28.52
N ALA A 17 1.82 -14.91 27.78
CA ALA A 17 2.13 -13.53 27.49
C ALA A 17 0.92 -12.95 26.76
N TYR A 18 0.15 -12.13 27.46
CA TYR A 18 -0.96 -11.41 26.88
C TYR A 18 -0.39 -10.44 25.83
N ALA A 19 -1.01 -10.45 24.66
CA ALA A 19 -0.76 -9.42 23.67
C ALA A 19 -1.64 -8.21 24.02
N ASP A 20 -1.03 -7.03 24.00
CA ASP A 20 -1.71 -5.77 24.24
C ASP A 20 -2.10 -5.13 22.90
N TYR A 21 -3.36 -4.71 22.79
CA TYR A 21 -3.96 -4.16 21.57
C TYR A 21 -4.51 -2.76 21.82
N GLN A 22 -4.65 -1.95 20.78
CA GLN A 22 -5.45 -0.72 20.85
C GLN A 22 -6.80 -0.92 20.17
N VAL A 23 -7.86 -0.44 20.82
CA VAL A 23 -9.21 -0.41 20.22
C VAL A 23 -9.28 0.76 19.25
N LYS A 24 -9.66 0.48 18.00
CA LYS A 24 -9.75 1.46 16.91
C LYS A 24 -11.18 1.91 16.64
N GLN A 25 -12.12 0.96 16.58
CA GLN A 25 -13.53 1.24 16.32
C GLN A 25 -14.39 0.23 17.10
N ILE A 26 -15.57 0.65 17.54
CA ILE A 26 -16.59 -0.21 18.14
C ILE A 26 -17.89 0.01 17.36
N HIS A 27 -18.46 -1.07 16.85
CA HIS A 27 -19.73 -1.08 16.13
C HIS A 27 -20.80 -1.78 16.97
N ALA A 28 -21.99 -1.19 17.03
CA ALA A 28 -23.11 -1.75 17.78
C ALA A 28 -23.67 -3.02 17.10
N PRO A 29 -24.40 -3.86 17.86
CA PRO A 29 -25.21 -4.94 17.27
C PRO A 29 -26.12 -4.43 16.15
N GLY A 30 -26.28 -5.25 15.11
CA GLY A 30 -27.01 -4.94 13.88
C GLY A 30 -26.17 -4.29 12.77
N GLU A 31 -25.02 -3.67 13.07
CA GLU A 31 -24.18 -3.03 12.04
C GLU A 31 -23.34 -4.04 11.24
N LEU A 32 -22.63 -4.91 11.96
CA LEU A 32 -21.68 -5.90 11.41
C LEU A 32 -21.98 -7.33 11.88
N SER A 33 -22.37 -7.48 13.14
CA SER A 33 -22.88 -8.72 13.74
C SER A 33 -24.30 -8.48 14.24
N GLN A 34 -25.17 -9.50 14.23
CA GLN A 34 -26.56 -9.34 14.67
C GLN A 34 -26.67 -9.14 16.18
N ASP A 35 -25.94 -9.94 16.96
CA ASP A 35 -26.16 -10.08 18.41
C ASP A 35 -24.92 -9.70 19.25
N SER A 36 -23.92 -9.05 18.65
CA SER A 36 -22.68 -8.68 19.30
C SER A 36 -22.13 -7.35 18.81
N TYR A 37 -21.41 -6.66 19.68
CA TYR A 37 -20.57 -5.54 19.29
C TYR A 37 -19.36 -6.07 18.53
N SER A 38 -18.99 -5.41 17.43
CA SER A 38 -17.77 -5.71 16.69
C SER A 38 -16.69 -4.69 17.03
N VAL A 39 -15.55 -5.14 17.53
CA VAL A 39 -14.46 -4.30 18.03
C VAL A 39 -13.23 -4.49 17.16
N PHE A 40 -12.75 -3.41 16.57
CA PHE A 40 -11.64 -3.41 15.62
C PHE A 40 -10.36 -3.06 16.38
N LEU A 41 -9.32 -3.89 16.21
CA LEU A 41 -8.04 -3.72 16.89
C LEU A 41 -6.96 -3.17 15.96
N ASP A 42 -5.96 -2.47 16.49
CA ASP A 42 -4.82 -1.93 15.74
C ASP A 42 -3.99 -2.98 14.99
N ASN A 43 -4.03 -4.23 15.45
CA ASN A 43 -3.35 -5.34 14.79
C ASN A 43 -4.08 -5.86 13.53
N GLY A 44 -5.29 -5.37 13.25
CA GLY A 44 -6.11 -5.78 12.11
C GLY A 44 -7.22 -6.75 12.45
N GLU A 45 -7.22 -7.34 13.65
CA GLU A 45 -8.23 -8.29 14.07
C GLU A 45 -9.54 -7.60 14.46
N ILE A 46 -10.66 -8.30 14.22
CA ILE A 46 -11.98 -7.96 14.70
C ILE A 46 -12.36 -9.02 15.74
N ILE A 47 -12.77 -8.56 16.92
CA ILE A 47 -13.29 -9.39 18.00
C ILE A 47 -14.75 -9.02 18.27
N GLU A 48 -15.46 -9.89 18.96
CA GLU A 48 -16.87 -9.70 19.30
C GLU A 48 -17.12 -9.77 20.80
N VAL A 49 -18.01 -8.88 21.26
CA VAL A 49 -18.49 -8.83 22.65
C VAL A 49 -20.00 -9.00 22.63
N GLU A 50 -20.52 -9.94 23.41
CA GLU A 50 -21.96 -10.18 23.52
C GLU A 50 -22.69 -8.91 23.98
N GLU A 51 -23.86 -8.62 23.40
CA GLU A 51 -24.66 -7.42 23.72
C GLU A 51 -24.98 -7.30 25.22
N SER A 52 -25.08 -8.43 25.94
CA SER A 52 -25.34 -8.45 27.37
C SER A 52 -24.16 -8.02 28.25
N ASN A 53 -22.93 -7.95 27.72
CA ASN A 53 -21.73 -7.63 28.50
C ASN A 53 -21.35 -6.15 28.41
N LEU A 54 -22.23 -5.28 28.94
CA LEU A 54 -22.06 -3.83 28.86
C LEU A 54 -20.82 -3.32 29.60
N GLU A 55 -20.42 -3.95 30.72
CA GLU A 55 -19.22 -3.57 31.47
C GLU A 55 -17.94 -3.73 30.63
N LEU A 56 -17.86 -4.80 29.84
CA LEU A 56 -16.74 -5.01 28.93
C LEU A 56 -16.74 -3.98 27.78
N ILE A 57 -17.92 -3.61 27.27
CA ILE A 57 -18.05 -2.55 26.25
C ILE A 57 -17.60 -1.20 26.79
N ASP A 58 -18.00 -0.84 28.01
CA ASP A 58 -17.58 0.40 28.67
C ASP A 58 -16.05 0.42 28.83
N THR A 59 -15.45 -0.70 29.26
CA THR A 59 -13.99 -0.83 29.39
C THR A 59 -13.26 -0.63 28.06
N LEU A 60 -13.75 -1.23 26.97
CA LEU A 60 -13.16 -1.07 25.64
C LEU A 60 -13.37 0.35 25.08
N THR A 61 -14.50 0.97 25.38
CA THR A 61 -14.81 2.36 25.00
C THR A 61 -13.90 3.34 25.74
N ASP A 62 -13.68 3.13 27.03
CA ASP A 62 -12.73 3.90 27.83
C ASP A 62 -11.30 3.75 27.33
N ALA A 63 -10.90 2.53 26.96
CA ALA A 63 -9.60 2.27 26.36
C ALA A 63 -9.44 3.01 25.02
N MET A 64 -10.44 2.96 24.15
CA MET A 64 -10.47 3.65 22.86
C MET A 64 -10.34 5.17 23.05
N ASN A 65 -11.19 5.76 23.89
CA ASN A 65 -11.21 7.21 24.15
C ASN A 65 -9.91 7.72 24.79
N SER A 66 -9.27 6.88 25.61
CA SER A 66 -8.01 7.23 26.27
C SER A 66 -6.76 6.81 25.48
N GLN A 67 -6.94 6.20 24.30
CA GLN A 67 -5.87 5.59 23.47
C GLN A 67 -4.99 4.61 24.27
N SER A 68 -5.59 3.94 25.26
CA SER A 68 -4.91 2.96 26.10
C SER A 68 -4.88 1.60 25.43
N LYS A 69 -3.92 0.77 25.83
CA LYS A 69 -3.85 -0.63 25.40
C LYS A 69 -4.71 -1.52 26.27
N VAL A 70 -5.21 -2.60 25.67
CA VAL A 70 -6.00 -3.65 26.33
C VAL A 70 -5.37 -5.02 26.11
N SER A 71 -5.31 -5.81 27.19
CA SER A 71 -5.05 -7.24 27.14
C SER A 71 -6.39 -7.97 27.08
N ILE A 72 -6.59 -8.82 26.07
CA ILE A 72 -7.87 -9.47 25.80
C ILE A 72 -7.79 -10.97 26.10
N THR A 73 -8.83 -11.49 26.76
CA THR A 73 -9.04 -12.93 26.95
C THR A 73 -10.13 -13.43 26.00
N LYS A 74 -9.76 -14.26 25.04
CA LYS A 74 -10.68 -14.84 24.06
C LYS A 74 -11.36 -16.11 24.59
N ILE A 75 -12.64 -16.28 24.27
CA ILE A 75 -13.42 -17.51 24.54
C ILE A 75 -13.12 -18.56 23.48
N SER A 76 -12.96 -18.14 22.22
CA SER A 76 -12.67 -18.99 21.07
C SER A 76 -11.30 -18.68 20.46
N ASN A 77 -10.86 -19.56 19.55
CA ASN A 77 -9.72 -19.32 18.67
C ASN A 77 -10.10 -19.67 17.23
N ASN A 78 -11.06 -18.93 16.69
CA ASN A 78 -11.61 -19.11 15.36
C ASN A 78 -10.63 -18.58 14.31
N THR A 79 -10.30 -19.41 13.32
CA THR A 79 -9.36 -19.04 12.27
C THR A 79 -9.98 -18.17 11.18
N GLN A 80 -11.31 -18.14 11.06
CA GLN A 80 -12.01 -17.47 9.95
C GLN A 80 -12.93 -16.33 10.39
N ALA A 81 -13.63 -16.49 11.52
CA ALA A 81 -14.57 -15.51 12.05
C ALA A 81 -14.02 -14.77 13.28
N PRO A 82 -14.57 -13.59 13.62
CA PRO A 82 -14.24 -12.88 14.84
C PRO A 82 -14.35 -13.77 16.08
N ASP A 83 -13.40 -13.63 17.00
CA ASP A 83 -13.43 -14.33 18.27
C ASP A 83 -14.33 -13.62 19.27
N LEU A 84 -15.14 -14.38 20.01
CA LEU A 84 -15.83 -13.87 21.18
C LEU A 84 -14.83 -13.67 22.32
N ILE A 85 -14.97 -12.59 23.08
CA ILE A 85 -14.08 -12.28 24.21
C ILE A 85 -14.80 -12.36 25.56
N ALA A 86 -14.08 -12.85 26.56
CA ALA A 86 -14.56 -13.02 27.92
C ALA A 86 -14.25 -11.79 28.78
N ASP A 87 -13.11 -11.14 28.53
CA ASP A 87 -12.57 -10.10 29.39
C ASP A 87 -11.57 -9.22 28.63
N ALA A 88 -11.42 -7.97 29.08
CA ALA A 88 -10.39 -7.04 28.63
C ALA A 88 -9.89 -6.18 29.79
N ILE A 89 -8.57 -6.07 29.92
CA ILE A 89 -7.92 -5.30 30.98
C ILE A 89 -7.08 -4.20 30.35
N ILE A 90 -7.27 -2.96 30.77
CA ILE A 90 -6.44 -1.84 30.35
C ILE A 90 -5.03 -1.99 30.96
N THR A 91 -4.00 -2.13 30.13
CA THR A 91 -2.63 -2.48 30.60
C THR A 91 -1.66 -1.30 30.66
N GLU A 92 -1.70 -0.36 29.73
CA GLU A 92 -0.89 0.86 29.79
C GLU A 92 -1.39 1.95 28.83
N ARG A 93 -1.18 3.23 29.18
CA ARG A 93 -1.33 4.34 28.22
C ARG A 93 -0.16 4.30 27.24
N ALA A 94 -0.45 4.21 25.94
CA ALA A 94 0.57 4.23 24.92
C ALA A 94 1.38 5.53 24.99
N ARG A 95 2.66 5.44 25.39
CA ARG A 95 3.59 6.56 25.22
C ARG A 95 4.22 6.44 23.84
N PRO A 96 4.08 7.44 22.96
CA PRO A 96 4.79 7.43 21.68
C PRO A 96 6.29 7.49 21.96
N GLN A 97 7.00 6.38 21.79
CA GLN A 97 8.46 6.36 21.86
C GLN A 97 9.04 6.63 20.49
N ILE A 98 9.81 7.71 20.37
CA ILE A 98 10.54 8.09 19.16
C ILE A 98 12.03 7.83 19.40
N LYS A 99 12.60 6.85 18.70
CA LYS A 99 14.04 6.71 18.47
C LYS A 99 14.27 6.11 17.08
N GLN A 100 15.18 6.71 16.33
CA GLN A 100 15.08 6.82 14.88
C GLN A 100 16.35 6.37 14.13
N MET A 101 16.14 5.75 12.96
CA MET A 101 17.02 5.78 11.78
C MET A 101 16.52 6.88 10.79
N TYR A 102 15.91 7.90 11.38
CA TYR A 102 15.53 9.19 10.83
C TYR A 102 16.52 10.17 11.44
N SER A 103 17.22 10.91 10.61
CA SER A 103 17.82 12.16 11.06
C SER A 103 16.73 13.21 10.99
N PRO A 104 16.43 13.95 12.08
CA PRO A 104 15.57 15.13 12.01
C PRO A 104 15.95 16.04 10.85
N GLU A 105 17.24 16.21 10.60
CA GLU A 105 17.78 16.99 9.49
C GLU A 105 17.40 16.40 8.12
N GLY A 106 17.38 15.07 8.00
CA GLY A 106 17.01 14.38 6.76
C GLY A 106 15.52 14.50 6.47
N PHE A 107 14.68 14.45 7.50
CA PHE A 107 13.24 14.67 7.38
C PHE A 107 12.88 16.13 7.14
N GLU A 108 13.49 17.06 7.88
CA GLU A 108 13.32 18.51 7.69
C GLU A 108 13.79 18.96 6.30
N GLY A 109 14.76 18.25 5.72
CA GLY A 109 15.18 18.45 4.34
C GLY A 109 14.20 17.92 3.29
N GLN A 110 13.26 17.03 3.64
CA GLN A 110 12.20 16.60 2.74
C GLN A 110 11.08 17.63 2.73
N LYS A 111 10.65 18.02 1.52
CA LYS A 111 9.45 18.83 1.34
C LYS A 111 8.32 17.91 0.92
N PHE A 112 7.26 17.89 1.72
CA PHE A 112 6.01 17.22 1.38
C PHE A 112 4.98 18.29 1.00
N ARG A 113 4.42 18.17 -0.20
CA ARG A 113 3.43 19.05 -0.83
C ARG A 113 2.03 18.47 -0.77
N THR A 114 1.90 17.15 -0.61
CA THR A 114 0.63 16.42 -0.72
C THR A 114 0.37 15.57 0.53
N LEU A 115 -0.81 14.92 0.55
CA LEU A 115 -1.16 13.90 1.53
C LEU A 115 -1.12 12.49 0.91
N ASP A 116 -0.43 12.33 -0.23
CA ASP A 116 -0.24 11.04 -0.87
C ASP A 116 0.78 10.22 -0.05
N PRO A 117 0.43 9.01 0.44
CA PRO A 117 1.38 8.12 1.11
C PRO A 117 2.56 7.66 0.24
N LEU A 118 2.49 7.88 -1.08
CA LEU A 118 3.56 7.65 -2.04
C LEU A 118 4.40 8.90 -2.33
N GLU A 119 4.11 10.03 -1.70
CA GLU A 119 4.93 11.22 -1.91
C GLU A 119 6.39 10.96 -1.52
N ASN A 120 7.31 11.33 -2.42
CA ASN A 120 8.75 11.06 -2.30
C ASN A 120 9.12 9.56 -2.20
N ALA A 121 8.20 8.64 -2.53
CA ALA A 121 8.48 7.21 -2.58
C ALA A 121 9.24 6.87 -3.87
N ASN A 122 10.50 6.43 -3.73
CA ASN A 122 11.29 5.91 -4.84
C ASN A 122 11.16 4.38 -4.92
N ILE A 123 10.00 3.88 -5.35
CA ILE A 123 9.75 2.43 -5.47
C ILE A 123 10.51 1.90 -6.69
N SER A 124 11.36 0.91 -6.47
CA SER A 124 12.16 0.32 -7.54
C SER A 124 11.29 -0.37 -8.59
N MET A 125 11.67 -0.21 -9.86
CA MET A 125 11.18 -1.01 -10.97
C MET A 125 12.17 -2.12 -11.28
N LEU A 126 11.70 -3.36 -11.19
CA LEU A 126 12.49 -4.55 -11.46
C LEU A 126 12.41 -4.94 -12.95
N PRO A 127 13.50 -5.47 -13.54
CA PRO A 127 13.55 -5.74 -14.97
C PRO A 127 12.71 -6.95 -15.41
N SER A 128 12.33 -7.84 -14.50
CA SER A 128 11.58 -9.05 -14.82
C SER A 128 10.90 -9.67 -13.59
N TYR A 129 9.99 -10.62 -13.85
CA TYR A 129 9.40 -11.47 -12.81
C TYR A 129 10.46 -12.21 -11.99
N ASP A 130 11.48 -12.77 -12.64
CA ASP A 130 12.57 -13.49 -11.96
C ASP A 130 13.36 -12.59 -11.01
N ALA A 131 13.52 -11.30 -11.35
CA ALA A 131 14.12 -10.33 -10.45
C ALA A 131 13.24 -10.10 -9.21
N ALA A 132 11.92 -10.01 -9.37
CA ALA A 132 10.98 -9.93 -8.24
C ALA A 132 11.03 -11.19 -7.37
N GLN A 133 11.08 -12.38 -7.99
CA GLN A 133 11.22 -13.65 -7.28
C GLN A 133 12.54 -13.71 -6.51
N LYS A 134 13.65 -13.21 -7.09
CA LYS A 134 14.96 -13.14 -6.40
C LYS A 134 14.90 -12.27 -5.15
N VAL A 135 14.27 -11.09 -5.25
CA VAL A 135 14.06 -10.19 -4.09
C VAL A 135 13.24 -10.90 -3.02
N MET A 136 12.12 -11.53 -3.41
CA MET A 136 11.26 -12.28 -2.50
C MET A 136 12.01 -13.46 -1.85
N ASN A 137 12.84 -14.20 -2.59
CA ASN A 137 13.63 -15.30 -2.05
C ASN A 137 14.63 -14.84 -0.97
N GLY A 138 15.12 -13.61 -1.06
CA GLY A 138 16.00 -13.00 -0.05
C GLY A 138 15.30 -12.56 1.24
N MET A 139 13.98 -12.46 1.25
CA MET A 139 13.20 -12.13 2.46
C MET A 139 13.14 -13.31 3.42
N LYS A 140 13.22 -13.06 4.73
CA LYS A 140 13.05 -14.12 5.74
C LYS A 140 11.63 -14.69 5.71
N GLY A 141 11.48 -15.92 5.22
CA GLY A 141 10.20 -16.66 5.22
C GLY A 141 9.90 -17.42 6.52
N GLY A 142 10.85 -17.46 7.45
CA GLY A 142 10.69 -18.06 8.76
C GLY A 142 9.92 -17.15 9.73
N THR A 143 8.76 -16.64 9.33
CA THR A 143 7.90 -15.87 10.23
C THR A 143 7.01 -16.79 11.05
N HIS A 144 6.43 -16.28 12.14
CA HIS A 144 5.46 -17.04 12.93
C HIS A 144 4.05 -16.90 12.34
N ASP A 145 3.19 -17.91 12.51
CA ASP A 145 1.83 -17.92 11.97
C ASP A 145 0.93 -16.85 12.62
N ASP A 146 1.18 -16.53 13.90
CA ASP A 146 0.51 -15.44 14.65
C ASP A 146 1.14 -14.06 14.44
N SER A 147 2.20 -13.96 13.62
CA SER A 147 2.85 -12.68 13.40
C SER A 147 1.91 -11.72 12.67
N GLN A 148 1.99 -10.44 13.01
CA GLN A 148 1.14 -9.45 12.38
C GLN A 148 1.66 -9.11 10.98
N CYS A 149 0.75 -8.96 10.01
CA CYS A 149 1.11 -8.73 8.61
C CYS A 149 1.95 -7.48 8.40
N TYR A 150 1.63 -6.40 9.10
CA TYR A 150 2.35 -5.13 9.02
C TYR A 150 3.79 -5.22 9.57
N ASN A 151 4.03 -6.06 10.59
CA ASN A 151 5.37 -6.35 11.08
C ASN A 151 6.20 -7.10 10.03
N ARG A 152 5.62 -8.13 9.41
CA ARG A 152 6.28 -8.86 8.32
C ARG A 152 6.56 -7.95 7.13
N ALA A 153 5.57 -7.19 6.67
CA ALA A 153 5.71 -6.28 5.54
C ALA A 153 6.82 -5.25 5.79
N HIS A 154 6.85 -4.62 6.97
CA HIS A 154 7.87 -3.63 7.30
C HIS A 154 9.28 -4.25 7.42
N MET A 155 9.39 -5.44 7.99
CA MET A 155 10.63 -6.23 7.99
C MET A 155 11.11 -6.52 6.57
N TRP A 156 10.24 -7.04 5.71
CA TRP A 156 10.59 -7.43 4.34
C TRP A 156 10.92 -6.26 3.43
N THR A 157 10.23 -5.12 3.55
CA THR A 157 10.62 -3.90 2.80
C THR A 157 12.03 -3.45 3.21
N TYR A 158 12.38 -3.57 4.50
CA TYR A 158 13.71 -3.24 5.00
C TYR A 158 14.77 -4.23 4.52
N GLU A 159 14.51 -5.54 4.57
CA GLU A 159 15.42 -6.57 4.07
C GLU A 159 15.66 -6.44 2.56
N ALA A 160 14.63 -6.12 1.78
CA ALA A 160 14.78 -5.86 0.35
C ALA A 160 15.72 -4.68 0.09
N LEU A 161 15.61 -3.60 0.87
CA LEU A 161 16.51 -2.47 0.77
C LEU A 161 17.94 -2.83 1.24
N ALA A 162 18.07 -3.50 2.38
CA ALA A 162 19.36 -3.82 3.00
C ALA A 162 20.19 -4.78 2.14
N TYR A 163 19.56 -5.83 1.62
CA TYR A 163 20.25 -6.94 0.96
C TYR A 163 20.22 -6.86 -0.56
N ASN A 164 19.14 -6.33 -1.14
CA ASN A 164 18.95 -6.30 -2.59
C ASN A 164 19.05 -4.88 -3.17
N ARG A 165 19.14 -3.84 -2.33
CA ARG A 165 19.07 -2.43 -2.75
C ARG A 165 17.80 -2.11 -3.53
N VAL A 166 16.70 -2.79 -3.18
CA VAL A 166 15.39 -2.62 -3.80
C VAL A 166 14.47 -1.92 -2.83
N ASN A 167 13.96 -0.76 -3.22
CA ASN A 167 12.89 -0.08 -2.51
C ASN A 167 11.57 -0.70 -2.93
N LEU A 168 10.89 -1.33 -1.98
CA LEU A 168 9.54 -1.85 -2.15
C LEU A 168 8.55 -0.83 -1.62
N GLY A 169 7.37 -0.69 -2.23
CA GLY A 169 6.25 0.00 -1.58
C GLY A 169 5.47 -0.97 -0.69
N LYS A 170 4.37 -0.50 -0.10
CA LYS A 170 3.36 -1.36 0.54
C LYS A 170 2.00 -1.23 -0.11
N LEU A 171 1.37 -2.38 -0.34
CA LEU A 171 -0.01 -2.48 -0.77
C LEU A 171 -0.85 -2.90 0.44
N TRP A 172 -1.78 -2.03 0.80
CA TRP A 172 -2.79 -2.26 1.82
C TRP A 172 -4.08 -2.70 1.15
N ILE A 173 -4.68 -3.78 1.64
CA ILE A 173 -6.06 -4.13 1.34
C ILE A 173 -6.90 -3.91 2.60
N TYR A 174 -7.90 -3.05 2.49
CA TYR A 174 -8.89 -2.82 3.55
C TYR A 174 -10.17 -3.56 3.22
N PHE A 175 -10.67 -4.36 4.16
CA PHE A 175 -11.92 -5.09 4.01
C PHE A 175 -13.07 -4.19 4.42
N SER A 176 -14.06 -4.01 3.54
CA SER A 176 -15.15 -3.09 3.84
C SER A 176 -16.10 -3.66 4.90
N ARG A 177 -16.88 -2.78 5.53
CA ARG A 177 -17.98 -3.18 6.43
C ARG A 177 -18.95 -4.16 5.77
N LYS A 178 -19.20 -3.98 4.47
CA LYS A 178 -20.02 -4.89 3.66
C LYS A 178 -19.41 -6.30 3.61
N TYR A 179 -18.11 -6.39 3.30
CA TYR A 179 -17.42 -7.67 3.21
C TYR A 179 -17.34 -8.37 4.57
N ILE A 180 -17.00 -7.63 5.62
CA ILE A 180 -16.93 -8.15 7.00
C ILE A 180 -18.28 -8.73 7.42
N ARG A 181 -19.38 -8.01 7.19
CA ARG A 181 -20.73 -8.47 7.53
C ARG A 181 -21.16 -9.71 6.72
N GLU A 182 -20.95 -9.71 5.39
CA GLU A 182 -21.40 -10.80 4.52
C GLU A 182 -20.60 -12.09 4.71
N PHE A 183 -19.29 -11.98 4.96
CA PHE A 183 -18.39 -13.13 5.05
C PHE A 183 -17.93 -13.44 6.48
N ARG A 184 -18.42 -12.69 7.48
CA ARG A 184 -18.00 -12.78 8.89
C ARG A 184 -16.47 -12.76 8.99
N TYR A 185 -15.82 -11.91 8.20
CA TYR A 185 -14.37 -11.94 8.06
C TYR A 185 -13.69 -11.27 9.23
N LYS A 186 -12.73 -11.95 9.87
CA LYS A 186 -12.14 -11.50 11.14
C LYS A 186 -11.04 -10.44 11.05
N TRP A 187 -10.67 -10.02 9.85
CA TRP A 187 -9.63 -9.02 9.66
C TRP A 187 -10.21 -7.79 8.95
N TRP A 188 -9.84 -6.59 9.37
CA TRP A 188 -10.27 -5.36 8.70
C TRP A 188 -9.22 -4.77 7.75
N PHE A 189 -7.97 -5.25 7.81
CA PHE A 189 -6.98 -4.99 6.77
C PHE A 189 -5.95 -6.12 6.63
N HIS A 190 -5.19 -6.09 5.54
CA HIS A 190 -3.94 -6.82 5.36
C HIS A 190 -2.96 -5.96 4.56
N VAL A 191 -1.65 -6.20 4.71
CA VAL A 191 -0.60 -5.44 4.02
C VAL A 191 0.56 -6.33 3.61
N ALA A 192 1.10 -6.07 2.43
CA ALA A 192 2.29 -6.74 1.93
C ALA A 192 3.19 -5.78 1.12
N PRO A 193 4.50 -6.08 1.03
CA PRO A 193 5.39 -5.35 0.13
C PRO A 193 4.97 -5.52 -1.33
N TYR A 194 5.14 -4.48 -2.14
CA TYR A 194 4.99 -4.57 -3.60
C TYR A 194 6.12 -3.86 -4.34
N THR A 195 6.25 -4.15 -5.62
CA THR A 195 7.22 -3.52 -6.53
C THR A 195 6.63 -3.38 -7.92
N HIS A 196 7.27 -2.56 -8.75
CA HIS A 196 7.00 -2.52 -10.18
C HIS A 196 7.85 -3.52 -10.92
N VAL A 197 7.29 -4.13 -11.97
CA VAL A 197 8.04 -5.00 -12.89
C VAL A 197 7.82 -4.49 -14.30
N ASN A 198 8.87 -4.48 -15.11
CA ASN A 198 8.81 -4.11 -16.52
C ASN A 198 8.16 -5.23 -17.37
N ASP A 199 6.89 -5.53 -17.08
CA ASP A 199 6.07 -6.48 -17.82
C ASP A 199 4.60 -6.01 -17.91
N ALA A 200 3.74 -6.82 -18.52
CA ALA A 200 2.34 -6.50 -18.73
C ALA A 200 1.51 -6.33 -17.44
N ASN A 201 1.91 -6.94 -16.32
CA ASN A 201 1.18 -6.87 -15.05
C ASN A 201 1.54 -5.64 -14.21
N LYS A 202 2.65 -4.94 -14.54
CA LYS A 202 3.19 -3.70 -13.93
C LYS A 202 3.47 -3.72 -12.42
N ARG A 203 2.70 -4.42 -11.58
CA ARG A 203 2.80 -4.47 -10.11
C ARG A 203 2.72 -5.90 -9.60
N TYR A 204 3.69 -6.29 -8.78
CA TYR A 204 3.71 -7.57 -8.07
C TYR A 204 3.80 -7.37 -6.57
N VAL A 205 3.07 -8.21 -5.84
CA VAL A 205 3.03 -8.29 -4.39
C VAL A 205 3.91 -9.45 -3.91
N LEU A 206 4.79 -9.17 -2.95
CA LEU A 206 5.82 -10.08 -2.45
C LEU A 206 5.45 -10.52 -1.02
N ASP A 207 4.39 -11.32 -0.89
CA ASP A 207 3.86 -11.75 0.40
C ASP A 207 4.31 -13.18 0.76
N ARG A 208 5.49 -13.31 1.36
CA ARG A 208 6.05 -14.61 1.76
C ARG A 208 5.26 -15.34 2.84
N GLY A 209 4.33 -14.65 3.50
CA GLY A 209 3.51 -15.23 4.56
C GLY A 209 2.38 -16.08 3.99
N PHE A 210 1.92 -15.74 2.78
CA PHE A 210 0.79 -16.40 2.12
C PHE A 210 1.17 -17.08 0.81
N THR A 211 2.27 -16.66 0.17
CA THR A 211 2.67 -17.14 -1.16
C THR A 211 4.16 -17.48 -1.20
N LYS A 212 4.55 -18.38 -2.10
CA LYS A 212 5.97 -18.74 -2.33
C LYS A 212 6.60 -17.97 -3.50
N ILE A 213 5.77 -17.28 -4.28
CA ILE A 213 6.16 -16.59 -5.51
C ILE A 213 5.45 -15.22 -5.59
N PRO A 214 6.01 -14.20 -6.27
CA PRO A 214 5.34 -12.93 -6.46
C PRO A 214 4.01 -13.11 -7.20
N TYR A 215 2.95 -12.50 -6.70
CA TYR A 215 1.63 -12.50 -7.33
C TYR A 215 1.35 -11.12 -7.92
N ASN A 216 0.66 -11.05 -9.05
CA ASN A 216 0.05 -9.77 -9.44
C ASN A 216 -1.03 -9.36 -8.41
N VAL A 217 -1.42 -8.09 -8.43
CA VAL A 217 -2.36 -7.53 -7.43
C VAL A 217 -3.67 -8.31 -7.37
N GLU A 218 -4.23 -8.69 -8.52
CA GLU A 218 -5.49 -9.43 -8.63
C GLU A 218 -5.40 -10.83 -8.00
N ASN A 219 -4.34 -11.59 -8.31
CA ASN A 219 -4.13 -12.93 -7.76
C ASN A 219 -3.89 -12.88 -6.25
N TRP A 220 -3.12 -11.89 -5.76
CA TRP A 220 -2.88 -11.71 -4.33
C TRP A 220 -4.17 -11.35 -3.58
N LYS A 221 -4.96 -10.42 -4.12
CA LYS A 221 -6.29 -10.05 -3.58
C LYS A 221 -7.21 -11.26 -3.44
N ASN A 222 -7.26 -12.12 -4.46
CA ASN A 222 -8.14 -13.29 -4.49
C ASN A 222 -7.81 -14.35 -3.43
N ILE A 223 -6.68 -14.23 -2.72
CA ILE A 223 -6.40 -15.02 -1.51
C ILE A 223 -7.34 -14.62 -0.36
N PHE A 224 -7.68 -13.32 -0.27
CA PHE A 224 -8.43 -12.75 0.85
C PHE A 224 -9.88 -12.42 0.54
N ILE A 225 -10.22 -12.17 -0.73
CA ILE A 225 -11.56 -11.77 -1.18
C ILE A 225 -12.32 -12.96 -1.77
N GLN A 226 -13.20 -13.57 -0.96
CA GLN A 226 -13.90 -14.81 -1.30
C GLN A 226 -14.79 -14.72 -2.54
N ASN A 227 -15.46 -13.59 -2.73
CA ASN A 227 -16.32 -13.34 -3.91
C ASN A 227 -15.57 -12.81 -5.13
N LYS A 228 -14.24 -12.69 -5.06
CA LYS A 228 -13.38 -12.14 -6.13
C LYS A 228 -13.81 -10.76 -6.63
N ALA A 229 -14.49 -9.97 -5.79
CA ALA A 229 -14.89 -8.61 -6.13
C ALA A 229 -13.66 -7.77 -6.49
N GLN A 230 -13.86 -6.78 -7.37
CA GLN A 230 -12.84 -5.77 -7.63
C GLN A 230 -12.70 -4.87 -6.39
N CYS A 231 -11.47 -4.53 -6.01
CA CYS A 231 -11.23 -3.57 -4.95
C CYS A 231 -10.97 -2.21 -5.55
N ARG A 232 -11.56 -1.17 -4.96
CA ARG A 232 -11.36 0.20 -5.41
C ARG A 232 -10.03 0.76 -4.88
N GLU A 233 -9.21 1.34 -5.75
CA GLU A 233 -8.01 2.06 -5.32
C GLU A 233 -8.40 3.41 -4.71
N VAL A 234 -7.85 3.72 -3.52
CA VAL A 234 -8.06 4.98 -2.78
C VAL A 234 -6.71 5.63 -2.51
N LYS A 235 -6.66 6.97 -2.63
CA LYS A 235 -5.42 7.75 -2.49
C LYS A 235 -5.09 8.15 -1.05
N SER A 236 -6.04 8.06 -0.13
CA SER A 236 -5.86 8.48 1.28
C SER A 236 -6.76 7.72 2.25
N TYR A 237 -6.41 7.74 3.53
CA TYR A 237 -7.20 7.10 4.59
C TYR A 237 -8.58 7.73 4.76
N THR A 238 -8.70 9.06 4.67
CA THR A 238 -9.99 9.75 4.68
C THR A 238 -10.89 9.33 3.52
N MET A 239 -10.33 9.09 2.32
CA MET A 239 -11.10 8.58 1.18
C MET A 239 -11.62 7.17 1.46
N TYR A 240 -10.78 6.29 2.02
CA TYR A 240 -11.19 4.97 2.49
C TYR A 240 -12.34 5.04 3.49
N GLU A 241 -12.20 5.78 4.59
CA GLU A 241 -13.23 5.86 5.65
C GLU A 241 -14.57 6.37 5.11
N ARG A 242 -14.54 7.46 4.33
CA ARG A 242 -15.73 8.03 3.71
C ARG A 242 -16.43 7.04 2.79
N GLU A 243 -15.68 6.32 1.96
CA GLU A 243 -16.25 5.39 0.99
C GLU A 243 -16.70 4.08 1.63
N ASN A 244 -15.97 3.57 2.62
CA ASN A 244 -16.34 2.39 3.40
C ASN A 244 -17.70 2.58 4.10
N GLY A 245 -17.96 3.80 4.59
CA GLY A 245 -19.26 4.19 5.14
C GLY A 245 -20.43 4.10 4.15
N SER A 246 -20.18 4.15 2.84
CA SER A 246 -21.23 4.00 1.82
C SER A 246 -21.72 2.56 1.64
N GLY A 247 -20.93 1.58 2.10
CA GLY A 247 -21.27 0.16 2.02
C GLY A 247 -21.39 -0.42 0.60
N ARG A 248 -20.81 0.26 -0.41
CA ARG A 248 -20.92 -0.16 -1.83
C ARG A 248 -19.90 -1.24 -2.21
N GLU A 249 -18.64 -0.99 -1.87
CA GLU A 249 -17.51 -1.85 -2.25
C GLU A 249 -17.29 -2.98 -1.23
N TYR A 250 -16.60 -4.03 -1.66
CA TYR A 250 -16.18 -5.13 -0.79
C TYR A 250 -14.77 -4.90 -0.20
N CYS A 251 -13.94 -4.11 -0.88
CA CYS A 251 -12.57 -3.88 -0.46
C CYS A 251 -11.98 -2.64 -1.13
N TYR A 252 -10.91 -2.13 -0.52
CA TYR A 252 -10.17 -0.99 -1.02
C TYR A 252 -8.68 -1.30 -1.05
N PHE A 253 -7.99 -0.81 -2.08
CA PHE A 253 -6.53 -0.81 -2.14
C PHE A 253 -5.98 0.57 -1.83
N MET A 254 -4.94 0.62 -1.02
CA MET A 254 -4.12 1.82 -0.84
C MET A 254 -2.67 1.46 -1.03
N PHE A 255 -1.94 2.29 -1.77
CA PHE A 255 -0.52 2.15 -1.95
C PHE A 255 0.21 3.17 -1.09
N SER A 256 1.35 2.77 -0.50
CA SER A 256 2.18 3.69 0.28
C SER A 256 3.67 3.42 0.06
N SER A 257 4.49 4.37 0.52
CA SER A 257 5.93 4.14 0.70
C SER A 257 6.19 3.00 1.70
N GLN A 258 7.42 2.50 1.70
CA GLN A 258 7.91 1.51 2.66
C GLN A 258 7.86 1.95 4.13
N TYR A 259 7.75 3.26 4.40
CA TYR A 259 7.98 3.81 5.73
C TYR A 259 6.75 3.75 6.63
N TYR A 260 5.54 3.68 6.07
CA TYR A 260 4.31 3.49 6.83
C TYR A 260 4.27 2.07 7.41
N TRP A 261 4.46 1.92 8.71
CA TRP A 261 4.49 0.65 9.41
C TRP A 261 3.09 0.14 9.76
N GLN A 262 2.18 0.98 10.27
CA GLN A 262 0.83 0.58 10.69
C GLN A 262 -0.26 1.49 10.10
N PRO A 263 -1.53 1.05 10.03
CA PRO A 263 -2.63 1.84 9.46
C PRO A 263 -2.80 3.23 10.10
N TYR A 264 -2.58 3.35 11.42
CA TYR A 264 -2.71 4.64 12.11
C TYR A 264 -1.76 5.70 11.57
N GLN A 265 -0.64 5.33 10.95
CA GLN A 265 0.27 6.31 10.34
C GLN A 265 -0.31 6.88 9.03
N LEU A 266 -1.14 6.11 8.32
CA LEU A 266 -1.88 6.59 7.15
C LEU A 266 -3.06 7.46 7.57
N GLU A 267 -3.70 7.13 8.69
CA GLU A 267 -4.71 7.96 9.37
C GLU A 267 -4.12 9.30 9.82
N ASN A 268 -3.02 9.29 10.58
CA ASN A 268 -2.31 10.50 11.00
C ASN A 268 -1.80 11.33 9.81
N LEU A 269 -1.43 10.69 8.69
CA LEU A 269 -1.10 11.44 7.46
C LEU A 269 -2.33 12.20 6.96
N ALA A 270 -3.48 11.55 6.90
CA ALA A 270 -4.70 12.12 6.34
C ALA A 270 -5.32 13.20 7.24
N GLU A 271 -5.26 13.00 8.56
CA GLU A 271 -5.91 13.88 9.55
C GLU A 271 -4.96 14.95 10.08
N ASP A 272 -3.74 14.55 10.46
CA ASP A 272 -2.77 15.43 11.14
C ASP A 272 -1.64 15.90 10.23
N ARG A 273 -1.65 15.50 8.95
CA ARG A 273 -0.57 15.78 7.98
C ARG A 273 0.79 15.25 8.43
N GLN A 274 0.80 14.19 9.25
CA GLN A 274 2.03 13.58 9.75
C GLN A 274 2.65 12.62 8.73
N GLN A 275 3.58 13.15 7.94
CA GLN A 275 4.34 12.38 6.97
C GLN A 275 5.31 11.41 7.66
N THR A 276 5.49 10.22 7.07
CA THR A 276 6.45 9.22 7.56
C THR A 276 7.55 9.00 6.54
N TRP A 277 8.80 9.20 6.96
CA TRP A 277 9.98 8.99 6.12
C TRP A 277 11.11 8.34 6.92
N GLY A 278 11.83 7.44 6.27
CA GLY A 278 12.88 6.65 6.91
C GLY A 278 12.34 5.53 7.80
N TYR A 279 13.14 4.49 7.97
CA TYR A 279 12.84 3.44 8.94
C TYR A 279 13.16 3.92 10.35
N ARG A 280 12.34 3.55 11.35
CA ARG A 280 12.66 3.82 12.75
C ARG A 280 13.21 2.57 13.40
N GLU A 281 14.35 2.69 14.10
CA GLU A 281 15.04 1.54 14.67
C GLU A 281 14.16 0.77 15.67
N ASN A 282 13.37 1.48 16.49
CA ASN A 282 12.45 0.85 17.44
C ASN A 282 11.33 0.07 16.75
N GLN A 283 10.73 0.64 15.69
CA GLN A 283 9.73 -0.05 14.86
C GLN A 283 10.34 -1.30 14.22
N MET A 284 11.60 -1.21 13.78
CA MET A 284 12.29 -2.36 13.20
C MET A 284 12.58 -3.44 14.23
N LYS A 285 13.05 -3.09 15.43
CA LYS A 285 13.24 -4.07 16.51
C LYS A 285 11.93 -4.78 16.85
N ILE A 286 10.81 -4.06 16.92
CA ILE A 286 9.48 -4.65 17.16
C ILE A 286 9.08 -5.56 16.00
N ALA A 287 9.17 -5.06 14.76
CA ALA A 287 8.80 -5.81 13.57
C ALA A 287 9.57 -7.13 13.45
N TYR A 288 10.90 -7.13 13.67
CA TYR A 288 11.72 -8.35 13.65
C TYR A 288 11.40 -9.27 14.83
N LYS A 289 11.27 -8.72 16.04
CA LYS A 289 10.92 -9.49 17.24
C LYS A 289 9.61 -10.23 17.05
N ASP A 290 8.59 -9.54 16.56
CA ASP A 290 7.24 -10.09 16.42
C ASP A 290 7.13 -11.01 15.20
N ALA A 291 7.81 -10.68 14.09
CA ALA A 291 7.81 -11.52 12.90
C ALA A 291 8.56 -12.85 13.12
N LEU A 292 9.71 -12.85 13.80
CA LEU A 292 10.60 -14.02 13.92
C LEU A 292 10.52 -14.73 15.29
N ARG A 293 10.02 -14.06 16.34
CA ARG A 293 9.89 -14.53 17.73
C ARG A 293 11.11 -15.29 18.24
N ARG A 294 11.08 -16.64 18.21
CA ARG A 294 12.16 -17.52 18.72
C ARG A 294 13.40 -17.53 17.83
N ARG A 295 13.27 -17.12 16.57
CA ARG A 295 14.35 -17.06 15.57
C ARG A 295 15.00 -15.67 15.49
N TRP A 296 14.51 -14.71 16.27
CA TRP A 296 15.12 -13.38 16.29
C TRP A 296 16.43 -13.41 17.07
N ASP A 297 17.53 -13.22 16.35
CA ASP A 297 18.89 -13.09 16.86
C ASP A 297 19.18 -11.72 17.50
N ARG A 298 18.16 -10.86 17.66
CA ARG A 298 18.26 -9.48 18.14
C ARG A 298 19.09 -8.57 17.23
N VAL A 299 19.33 -9.00 15.98
CA VAL A 299 20.05 -8.22 14.99
C VAL A 299 19.05 -7.71 13.95
N VAL A 300 18.96 -6.39 13.84
CA VAL A 300 18.39 -5.75 12.65
C VAL A 300 19.54 -5.57 11.66
N PRO A 301 19.41 -5.96 10.38
CA PRO A 301 20.47 -5.80 9.39
C PRO A 301 20.89 -4.33 9.31
N VAL A 302 22.18 -4.06 9.14
CA VAL A 302 22.64 -2.67 8.97
C VAL A 302 22.45 -2.27 7.51
N LEU A 303 21.74 -1.18 7.23
CA LEU A 303 21.76 -0.57 5.90
C LEU A 303 23.19 -0.12 5.62
N PRO A 304 23.87 -0.67 4.59
CA PRO A 304 25.25 -0.29 4.36
C PRO A 304 25.30 1.17 3.93
N ALA A 305 26.06 1.99 4.68
CA ALA A 305 26.26 3.42 4.46
C ALA A 305 26.90 3.73 3.10
N THR A 306 27.61 2.75 2.53
CA THR A 306 28.28 2.81 1.24
C THR A 306 27.64 1.82 0.26
N PRO A 307 27.60 2.16 -1.05
CA PRO A 307 27.32 1.19 -2.11
C PRO A 307 28.17 -0.08 -1.95
N VAL A 308 27.55 -1.24 -2.05
CA VAL A 308 28.30 -2.50 -2.11
C VAL A 308 28.74 -2.67 -3.56
N ARG A 309 30.05 -2.81 -3.79
CA ARG A 309 30.56 -3.28 -5.09
C ARG A 309 30.03 -4.68 -5.30
N GLY A 310 29.30 -4.92 -6.39
CA GLY A 310 28.93 -6.25 -6.82
C GLY A 310 30.16 -7.11 -7.11
N ASP A 311 29.97 -8.42 -7.21
CA ASP A 311 31.03 -9.39 -7.54
C ASP A 311 31.72 -9.11 -8.89
N ASP A 312 31.08 -8.33 -9.76
CA ASP A 312 31.64 -7.83 -11.03
C ASP A 312 32.47 -6.53 -10.88
N GLY A 313 32.69 -6.08 -9.65
CA GLY A 313 33.39 -4.83 -9.34
C GLY A 313 32.58 -3.57 -9.64
N ARG A 314 31.35 -3.68 -10.15
CA ARG A 314 30.47 -2.52 -10.38
C ARG A 314 29.90 -2.08 -9.05
N VAL A 315 29.99 -0.79 -8.80
CA VAL A 315 29.33 -0.16 -7.66
C VAL A 315 27.83 -0.26 -7.94
N ILE A 316 27.11 -1.15 -7.25
CA ILE A 316 25.65 -1.09 -7.19
C ILE A 316 25.35 0.06 -6.24
N SER A 317 25.48 1.29 -6.76
CA SER A 317 25.00 2.46 -6.06
C SER A 317 23.54 2.21 -5.70
N PRO A 318 23.10 2.54 -4.47
CA PRO A 318 21.70 2.79 -4.23
C PRO A 318 21.23 3.65 -5.41
N VAL A 319 20.21 3.19 -6.15
CA VAL A 319 19.66 3.98 -7.24
C VAL A 319 19.37 5.34 -6.63
N GLU A 320 20.16 6.35 -7.00
CA GLU A 320 19.92 7.70 -6.49
C GLU A 320 18.46 8.01 -6.80
N PRO A 321 17.70 8.56 -5.84
CA PRO A 321 16.34 8.98 -6.14
C PRO A 321 16.37 9.79 -7.44
N PRO A 322 15.44 9.53 -8.37
CA PRO A 322 15.44 10.20 -9.66
C PRO A 322 15.54 11.70 -9.42
N ARG A 323 16.58 12.31 -9.98
CA ARG A 323 16.75 13.76 -9.88
C ARG A 323 15.91 14.39 -10.97
N GLU A 324 15.32 15.52 -10.65
CA GLU A 324 14.71 16.36 -11.67
C GLU A 324 15.79 16.77 -12.69
N VAL A 325 15.48 16.59 -13.97
CA VAL A 325 16.34 16.91 -15.10
C VAL A 325 15.59 17.80 -16.07
N ARG A 326 16.30 18.63 -16.83
CA ARG A 326 15.67 19.55 -17.79
C ARG A 326 14.94 18.84 -18.93
N SER A 327 15.37 17.62 -19.27
CA SER A 327 14.76 16.84 -20.35
C SER A 327 15.16 15.37 -20.29
N TYR A 328 14.29 14.49 -20.77
CA TYR A 328 14.55 13.07 -20.96
C TYR A 328 13.96 12.61 -22.30
N ARG A 329 14.80 12.09 -23.21
CA ARG A 329 14.39 11.63 -24.56
C ARG A 329 13.54 12.65 -25.36
N GLY A 330 13.81 13.94 -25.18
CA GLY A 330 13.09 15.01 -25.89
C GLY A 330 11.77 15.42 -25.25
N PHE A 331 11.39 14.84 -24.10
CA PHE A 331 10.37 15.35 -23.20
C PHE A 331 11.02 16.32 -22.22
N ARG A 332 10.42 17.48 -22.00
CA ARG A 332 10.86 18.56 -21.09
C ARG A 332 9.63 19.21 -20.44
N GLU A 333 9.84 19.99 -19.38
CA GLU A 333 8.81 20.88 -18.84
C GLU A 333 8.18 21.71 -19.99
N GLY A 334 6.84 21.81 -19.99
CA GLY A 334 6.06 22.46 -21.03
C GLY A 334 5.78 21.63 -22.28
N THR A 335 6.21 20.36 -22.32
CA THR A 335 5.88 19.48 -23.44
C THR A 335 4.43 19.03 -23.32
N LYS A 336 3.61 19.33 -24.34
CA LYS A 336 2.25 18.80 -24.44
C LYS A 336 2.26 17.33 -24.84
N VAL A 337 1.43 16.54 -24.18
CA VAL A 337 1.42 15.08 -24.30
C VAL A 337 0.01 14.50 -24.27
N LEU A 338 -0.14 13.31 -24.85
CA LEU A 338 -1.32 12.45 -24.72
C LEU A 338 -0.98 11.27 -23.82
N TYR A 339 -1.64 11.20 -22.66
CA TYR A 339 -1.53 10.12 -21.69
C TYR A 339 -2.66 9.09 -21.86
N ALA A 340 -2.29 7.81 -21.80
CA ALA A 340 -3.22 6.67 -21.89
C ALA A 340 -4.17 6.73 -23.10
N ASN A 341 -3.71 7.35 -24.20
CA ASN A 341 -4.47 7.55 -25.44
C ASN A 341 -5.82 8.26 -25.24
N ARG A 342 -5.94 9.10 -24.21
CA ARG A 342 -7.21 9.73 -23.85
C ARG A 342 -7.08 11.14 -23.30
N TRP A 343 -6.11 11.37 -22.41
CA TRP A 343 -6.02 12.62 -21.67
C TRP A 343 -4.87 13.44 -22.23
N ARG A 344 -5.18 14.65 -22.70
CA ARG A 344 -4.15 15.63 -23.01
C ARG A 344 -3.63 16.23 -21.71
N GLY A 345 -2.37 16.63 -21.71
CA GLY A 345 -1.77 17.33 -20.59
C GLY A 345 -0.44 17.97 -20.96
N GLU A 346 0.18 18.59 -19.97
CA GLU A 346 1.48 19.25 -20.09
C GLU A 346 2.44 18.70 -19.04
N ILE A 347 3.69 18.43 -19.43
CA ILE A 347 4.71 17.97 -18.50
C ILE A 347 5.12 19.12 -17.58
N GLU A 348 4.99 18.92 -16.27
CA GLU A 348 5.45 19.86 -15.24
C GLU A 348 6.88 19.56 -14.77
N GLU A 349 7.21 18.28 -14.56
CA GLU A 349 8.50 17.87 -13.99
C GLU A 349 9.03 16.64 -14.76
N VAL A 350 10.34 16.59 -15.03
CA VAL A 350 10.98 15.46 -15.71
C VAL A 350 12.08 14.87 -14.83
N TYR A 351 12.15 13.55 -14.76
CA TYR A 351 13.06 12.84 -13.86
C TYR A 351 14.10 12.02 -14.64
N SER A 352 15.28 11.84 -14.04
CA SER A 352 16.44 11.18 -14.67
C SER A 352 16.22 9.71 -15.04
N ASP A 353 15.17 9.08 -14.53
CA ASP A 353 14.81 7.68 -14.78
C ASP A 353 13.71 7.51 -15.85
N GLY A 354 13.33 8.61 -16.51
CA GLY A 354 12.28 8.65 -17.53
C GLY A 354 10.87 8.76 -16.99
N MET A 355 10.70 8.98 -15.68
CA MET A 355 9.41 9.40 -15.13
C MET A 355 9.18 10.89 -15.39
N VAL A 356 7.92 11.28 -15.52
CA VAL A 356 7.47 12.67 -15.65
C VAL A 356 6.21 12.89 -14.84
N ARG A 357 6.03 14.10 -14.30
CA ARG A 357 4.77 14.58 -13.75
C ARG A 357 4.03 15.32 -14.86
N VAL A 358 2.77 14.98 -15.08
CA VAL A 358 1.92 15.55 -16.14
C VAL A 358 0.69 16.17 -15.48
N ASP A 359 0.46 17.46 -15.71
CA ASP A 359 -0.80 18.15 -15.43
C ASP A 359 -1.79 17.79 -16.54
N LEU A 360 -2.89 17.11 -16.19
CA LEU A 360 -3.85 16.60 -17.16
C LEU A 360 -5.04 17.56 -17.31
N GLU A 361 -5.42 17.84 -18.56
CA GLU A 361 -6.58 18.66 -18.86
C GLU A 361 -7.87 17.96 -18.38
N GLY A 362 -8.49 18.50 -17.33
CA GLY A 362 -9.74 17.98 -16.77
C GLY A 362 -9.60 16.72 -15.90
N ALA A 363 -8.39 16.37 -15.47
CA ALA A 363 -8.11 15.29 -14.52
C ALA A 363 -7.04 15.69 -13.50
N ASP A 364 -6.79 14.85 -12.49
CA ASP A 364 -5.68 15.08 -11.55
C ASP A 364 -4.33 14.84 -12.24
N ASP A 365 -3.28 15.51 -11.77
CA ASP A 365 -1.89 15.26 -12.16
C ASP A 365 -1.53 13.77 -12.03
N VAL A 366 -0.65 13.30 -12.92
CA VAL A 366 -0.20 11.91 -12.96
C VAL A 366 1.31 11.81 -13.08
N MET A 367 1.88 10.82 -12.39
CA MET A 367 3.24 10.35 -12.65
C MET A 367 3.22 9.28 -13.75
N ALA A 368 3.86 9.55 -14.88
CA ALA A 368 3.90 8.67 -16.05
C ALA A 368 5.33 8.41 -16.52
N ARG A 369 5.53 7.33 -17.28
CA ARG A 369 6.77 7.12 -18.04
C ARG A 369 6.68 7.84 -19.38
N VAL A 370 7.78 8.41 -19.85
CA VAL A 370 7.83 9.01 -21.19
C VAL A 370 7.44 8.03 -22.30
N GLU A 371 7.66 6.72 -22.11
CA GLU A 371 7.26 5.68 -23.07
C GLU A 371 5.75 5.44 -23.13
N ASP A 372 5.01 5.84 -22.09
CA ASP A 372 3.55 5.73 -22.03
C ASP A 372 2.86 7.00 -22.60
N LEU A 373 3.63 7.97 -23.11
CA LEU A 373 3.14 9.27 -23.60
C LEU A 373 3.33 9.39 -25.11
N GLY A 374 2.35 9.97 -25.79
CA GLY A 374 2.54 10.55 -27.12
C GLY A 374 2.88 12.02 -27.00
N ARG A 375 3.93 12.51 -27.64
CA ARG A 375 4.28 13.94 -27.63
C ARG A 375 3.57 14.65 -28.78
N GLU A 376 3.00 15.83 -28.50
CA GLU A 376 2.34 16.67 -29.51
C GLU A 376 3.37 17.10 -30.57
N VAL A 377 3.02 16.96 -31.85
CA VAL A 377 3.86 17.26 -33.02
C VAL A 377 3.02 17.89 -34.12
N GLU A 378 3.60 18.79 -34.91
CA GLU A 378 2.89 19.46 -36.00
C GLU A 378 2.64 18.54 -37.21
N TYR A 379 3.46 17.50 -37.38
CA TYR A 379 3.38 16.57 -38.50
C TYR A 379 3.81 15.15 -38.10
N PHE A 380 3.04 14.15 -38.52
CA PHE A 380 3.35 12.74 -38.27
C PHE A 380 2.81 11.85 -39.39
N GLN A 381 3.69 11.12 -40.09
CA GLN A 381 3.32 10.14 -41.11
C GLN A 381 2.35 10.63 -42.21
N GLY A 382 2.47 11.89 -42.65
CA GLY A 382 1.62 12.45 -43.71
C GLY A 382 0.36 13.16 -43.21
N TRP A 383 0.15 13.18 -41.90
CA TRP A 383 -0.91 13.90 -41.21
C TRP A 383 -0.36 15.20 -40.63
N GLU A 384 -1.18 16.25 -40.64
CA GLU A 384 -0.94 17.57 -40.04
C GLU A 384 -2.20 18.04 -39.29
N GLU A 385 -2.05 19.02 -38.40
CA GLU A 385 -3.20 19.71 -37.79
C GLU A 385 -4.06 20.37 -38.88
N ASP A 386 -5.36 20.54 -38.62
CA ASP A 386 -6.39 21.03 -39.55
C ASP A 386 -6.71 20.11 -40.76
N ASP A 387 -6.10 18.92 -40.84
CA ASP A 387 -6.45 17.93 -41.86
C ASP A 387 -7.94 17.52 -41.76
N ASP A 388 -8.70 17.71 -42.84
CA ASP A 388 -10.06 17.17 -42.99
C ASP A 388 -10.02 15.63 -42.98
N VAL A 389 -10.75 15.00 -42.06
CA VAL A 389 -10.79 13.54 -41.90
C VAL A 389 -12.19 12.94 -41.88
N TYR A 390 -12.26 11.65 -42.20
CA TYR A 390 -13.40 10.81 -41.93
C TYR A 390 -13.04 9.71 -40.93
N ASP A 391 -13.89 9.51 -39.93
CA ASP A 391 -13.74 8.38 -39.01
C ASP A 391 -14.21 7.05 -39.63
N SER A 392 -14.03 5.95 -38.90
CA SER A 392 -14.50 4.61 -39.32
C SER A 392 -16.01 4.49 -39.61
N ARG A 393 -16.82 5.47 -39.22
CA ARG A 393 -18.27 5.55 -39.46
C ARG A 393 -18.64 6.52 -40.58
N GLY A 394 -17.65 7.13 -41.24
CA GLY A 394 -17.84 8.12 -42.30
C GLY A 394 -18.29 9.49 -41.78
N ARG A 395 -18.14 9.77 -40.48
CA ARG A 395 -18.37 11.10 -39.92
C ARG A 395 -17.19 11.99 -40.24
N LYS A 396 -17.46 13.22 -40.64
CA LYS A 396 -16.46 14.24 -40.95
C LYS A 396 -15.93 14.86 -39.66
N GLY A 397 -14.67 15.27 -39.67
CA GLY A 397 -14.03 16.05 -38.62
C GLY A 397 -12.71 16.64 -39.11
N ASP A 398 -11.95 17.21 -38.20
CA ASP A 398 -10.60 17.72 -38.44
C ASP A 398 -9.66 17.37 -37.27
N ILE A 399 -8.37 17.23 -37.57
CA ILE A 399 -7.34 16.94 -36.57
C ILE A 399 -6.98 18.23 -35.84
N GLU A 400 -7.27 18.29 -34.53
CA GLU A 400 -6.89 19.43 -33.70
C GLU A 400 -5.47 19.31 -33.15
N HIS A 401 -5.09 18.11 -32.72
CA HIS A 401 -3.76 17.83 -32.16
C HIS A 401 -3.25 16.48 -32.62
N LEU A 402 -1.96 16.42 -32.96
CA LEU A 402 -1.32 15.22 -33.49
C LEU A 402 -0.17 14.77 -32.57
N PHE A 403 -0.03 13.45 -32.37
CA PHE A 403 0.95 12.89 -31.44
C PHE A 403 1.89 11.88 -32.11
N ASP A 404 3.16 11.86 -31.70
CA ASP A 404 4.20 11.01 -32.29
C ASP A 404 4.07 9.50 -31.98
N ASN A 405 3.04 9.11 -31.22
CA ASN A 405 2.65 7.73 -31.00
C ASN A 405 1.54 7.24 -31.95
N GLY A 406 1.19 8.02 -32.99
CA GLY A 406 0.19 7.65 -33.99
C GLY A 406 -1.26 7.87 -33.56
N TRP A 407 -1.48 8.71 -32.56
CA TRP A 407 -2.80 9.18 -32.13
C TRP A 407 -3.00 10.65 -32.51
N ALA A 408 -4.26 11.05 -32.58
CA ALA A 408 -4.69 12.42 -32.76
C ALA A 408 -5.89 12.71 -31.86
N ILE A 409 -6.08 13.98 -31.49
CA ILE A 409 -7.34 14.51 -30.99
C ILE A 409 -8.07 15.13 -32.19
N VAL A 410 -9.34 14.77 -32.35
CA VAL A 410 -10.15 15.11 -33.52
C VAL A 410 -11.44 15.75 -33.05
N ASP A 411 -11.82 16.89 -33.64
CA ASP A 411 -13.18 17.41 -33.54
C ASP A 411 -14.05 16.74 -34.60
N ILE A 412 -15.11 16.06 -34.17
CA ILE A 412 -16.00 15.32 -35.08
C ILE A 412 -17.34 16.03 -35.13
N ASP A 413 -17.73 16.44 -36.35
CA ASP A 413 -18.98 17.12 -36.65
C ASP A 413 -20.17 16.43 -35.97
N ASN A 414 -20.88 17.19 -35.13
CA ASN A 414 -22.11 16.77 -34.44
C ASN A 414 -21.95 15.55 -33.49
N TYR A 415 -20.75 15.27 -32.97
CA TYR A 415 -20.56 14.17 -32.03
C TYR A 415 -20.12 14.63 -30.64
N ARG A 416 -18.83 14.87 -30.46
CA ARG A 416 -18.19 15.36 -29.23
C ARG A 416 -16.90 16.05 -29.66
N PRO A 417 -16.55 17.20 -29.05
CA PRO A 417 -15.24 17.79 -29.24
C PRO A 417 -14.16 16.87 -28.62
N ASP A 418 -12.93 17.04 -29.09
CA ASP A 418 -11.70 16.53 -28.49
C ASP A 418 -11.63 14.99 -28.35
N VAL A 419 -12.00 14.24 -29.39
CA VAL A 419 -11.95 12.76 -29.33
C VAL A 419 -10.57 12.25 -29.71
N ALA A 420 -9.87 11.62 -28.75
CA ALA A 420 -8.63 10.91 -29.04
C ALA A 420 -8.88 9.64 -29.90
N MET A 421 -8.25 9.57 -31.08
CA MET A 421 -8.40 8.46 -32.03
C MET A 421 -7.03 8.05 -32.61
N PRO A 422 -6.81 6.75 -32.88
CA PRO A 422 -5.61 6.33 -33.61
C PRO A 422 -5.72 6.75 -35.08
N LEU A 423 -4.65 7.26 -35.67
CA LEU A 423 -4.61 7.69 -37.07
C LEU A 423 -5.03 6.57 -38.05
N SER A 424 -4.76 5.31 -37.69
CA SER A 424 -5.19 4.13 -38.46
C SER A 424 -6.72 3.96 -38.56
N SER A 425 -7.49 4.65 -37.73
CA SER A 425 -8.96 4.66 -37.76
C SER A 425 -9.55 5.84 -38.54
N LEU A 426 -8.70 6.75 -39.02
CA LEU A 426 -9.06 7.93 -39.78
C LEU A 426 -8.73 7.75 -41.26
N ARG A 427 -9.42 8.51 -42.12
CA ARG A 427 -9.13 8.63 -43.55
C ARG A 427 -9.04 10.11 -43.90
N LYS A 428 -7.91 10.53 -44.46
CA LYS A 428 -7.72 11.88 -45.00
C LYS A 428 -8.66 12.09 -46.19
N ARG A 429 -9.28 13.26 -46.26
CA ARG A 429 -10.26 13.62 -47.28
C ARG A 429 -9.65 13.79 -48.68
#